data_AF-A0A838Q022-F1
#
_entry.id   AF-A0A838Q022-F1
#
_cell.length_a   1.000
_cell.length_b   1.000
_cell.length_c   1.000
_cell.angle_alpha   90.00
_cell.angle_beta   90.00
_cell.angle_gamma   90.00
#
_symmetry.space_group_name_H-M   'P 1'
#
loop_
_entity.id
_entity.type
_entity.pdbx_description
1 polymer ?
#
loop_
_entity_poly.entity_id
_entity_poly.type
_entity_poly.pdbx_seq_one_letter_code
_entity_poly.pdbx_strand_id
1 'polypeptide(L)'
;MPSQIPDIDPAETREWLESLDAVVETHGRTRARFLLLKLLESARNNAVGVPSLTSTDYINTIPPEREPEFPGDEHVERRIRAYIRWNAAVMVTRAQRPGVGVGGHIATYASAASLYEVGFNHFFRGKGGDGPGVPGGDPQAGDQIFIQGHGSPGIYARAYLEGRLTTDQLDLFRQEGQPDALASYPHPRLMPEFWEFPTVSMGLGAINSIYQARFNRYLQHRGITDTSGSRVWAFLGDGEMDEPEALGALGVAAREELDNLTWIVNCNLQRLDGPVRGNGKIIQELESYFLGAGW
;
A
#
# COMPACT_ATOMS: atom_id res chain seq x y z
N MET A 1 15.98 10.37 18.32
CA MET A 1 17.21 10.71 19.08
C MET A 1 16.98 10.48 20.57
N PRO A 2 17.89 9.85 21.33
CA PRO A 2 17.73 9.73 22.78
C PRO A 2 17.89 11.11 23.40
N SER A 3 16.77 11.74 23.75
CA SER A 3 16.65 13.07 24.36
C SER A 3 17.13 13.13 25.83
N GLN A 4 18.05 12.25 26.22
CA GLN A 4 18.49 12.07 27.61
C GLN A 4 19.96 12.45 27.84
N ILE A 5 20.70 12.86 26.81
CA ILE A 5 22.05 13.40 26.97
C ILE A 5 21.93 14.93 27.08
N PRO A 6 22.33 15.55 28.21
CA PRO A 6 22.36 17.00 28.34
C PRO A 6 23.27 17.60 27.26
N ASP A 7 22.80 18.62 26.55
CA ASP A 7 23.64 19.42 25.67
C ASP A 7 24.68 20.16 26.52
N ILE A 8 25.92 19.72 26.41
CA ILE A 8 27.03 20.22 27.23
C ILE A 8 27.51 21.60 26.77
N ASP A 9 27.24 21.96 25.51
CA ASP A 9 27.54 23.27 24.94
C ASP A 9 26.47 23.69 23.92
N PRO A 10 25.39 24.34 24.40
CA PRO A 10 24.32 24.82 23.53
C PRO A 10 24.74 25.92 22.56
N ALA A 11 25.87 26.61 22.81
CA ALA A 11 26.36 27.63 21.90
C ALA A 11 27.00 26.98 20.68
N GLU A 12 27.88 25.99 20.89
CA GLU A 12 28.47 25.21 19.81
C GLU A 12 27.39 24.52 18.97
N THR A 13 26.42 23.87 19.62
CA THR A 13 25.31 23.20 18.93
C THR A 13 24.53 24.18 18.03
N ARG A 14 24.28 25.41 18.49
CA ARG A 14 23.64 26.44 17.65
C ARG A 14 24.49 26.85 16.46
N GLU A 15 25.80 27.06 16.65
CA GLU A 15 26.70 27.44 15.55
C GLU A 15 26.73 26.38 14.43
N TRP A 16 26.70 25.10 14.79
CA TRP A 16 26.62 24.00 13.82
C TRP A 16 25.30 23.99 13.05
N LEU A 17 24.17 24.23 13.73
CA LEU A 17 22.85 24.31 13.10
C LEU A 17 22.75 25.53 12.17
N GLU A 18 23.17 26.71 12.64
CA GLU A 18 23.19 27.95 11.84
C GLU A 18 24.10 27.80 10.61
N SER A 19 25.22 27.10 10.74
CA SER A 19 26.11 26.81 9.62
C SER A 19 25.43 25.93 8.55
N LEU A 20 24.63 24.94 8.98
CA LEU A 20 23.88 24.10 8.05
C LEU A 20 22.79 24.90 7.33
N ASP A 21 22.02 25.70 8.07
CA ASP A 21 20.96 26.54 7.53
C ASP A 21 21.51 27.56 6.53
N ALA A 22 22.61 28.22 6.88
CA ALA A 22 23.30 29.14 5.99
C ALA A 22 23.71 28.48 4.66
N VAL A 23 24.18 27.23 4.67
CA VAL A 23 24.50 26.48 3.44
C VAL A 23 23.25 26.19 2.63
N VAL A 24 22.13 25.82 3.27
CA VAL A 24 20.87 25.55 2.57
C VAL A 24 20.38 26.81 1.87
N GLU A 25 20.44 27.97 2.54
CA GLU A 25 20.02 29.26 1.99
C GLU A 25 20.92 29.75 0.85
N THR A 26 22.25 29.65 1.03
CA THR A 26 23.22 30.23 0.08
C THR A 26 23.59 29.32 -1.09
N HIS A 27 23.66 28.00 -0.85
CA HIS A 27 24.18 27.02 -1.81
C HIS A 27 23.18 25.91 -2.15
N GLY A 28 22.00 25.91 -1.52
CA GLY A 28 20.91 25.00 -1.84
C GLY A 28 21.03 23.60 -1.21
N ARG A 29 19.91 22.87 -1.27
CA ARG A 29 19.72 21.56 -0.62
C ARG A 29 20.73 20.50 -1.08
N THR A 30 21.11 20.50 -2.36
CA THR A 30 22.08 19.54 -2.91
C THR A 30 23.46 19.66 -2.24
N ARG A 31 23.93 20.89 -2.01
CA ARG A 31 25.22 21.13 -1.36
C ARG A 31 25.16 20.77 0.13
N ALA A 32 24.08 21.15 0.82
CA ALA A 32 23.87 20.77 2.21
C ALA A 32 23.88 19.25 2.40
N ARG A 33 23.15 18.51 1.54
CA ARG A 33 23.16 17.03 1.54
C ARG A 33 24.56 16.45 1.36
N PHE A 34 25.34 16.98 0.42
CA PHE A 34 26.73 16.54 0.22
C PHE A 34 27.58 16.72 1.49
N LEU A 35 27.48 17.86 2.16
CA LEU A 35 28.25 18.12 3.39
C LEU A 35 27.83 17.20 4.54
N LEU A 36 26.53 16.97 4.73
CA LEU A 36 26.03 16.02 5.73
C LEU A 36 26.55 14.60 5.48
N LEU A 37 26.55 14.14 4.22
CA LEU A 37 27.11 12.83 3.88
C LEU A 37 28.62 12.75 4.17
N LYS A 38 29.38 13.83 3.95
CA LYS A 38 30.80 13.91 4.29
C LYS A 38 31.04 13.92 5.80
N LEU A 39 30.19 14.59 6.58
CA LEU A 39 30.25 14.54 8.04
C LEU A 39 29.95 13.13 8.57
N LEU A 40 28.95 12.44 8.00
CA LEU A 40 28.64 11.06 8.36
C LEU A 40 29.74 10.07 7.95
N GLU A 41 30.42 10.29 6.82
CA GLU A 41 31.62 9.54 6.42
C GLU A 41 32.76 9.75 7.43
N SER A 42 33.03 11.01 7.80
CA SER A 42 34.05 11.35 8.79
C SER A 42 33.73 10.78 10.18
N ALA A 43 32.47 10.87 10.61
CA ALA A 43 32.00 10.32 11.88
C ALA A 43 32.18 8.79 11.95
N ARG A 44 31.95 8.08 10.83
CA ARG A 44 32.24 6.64 10.72
C ARG A 44 33.73 6.34 10.83
N ASN A 45 34.58 7.10 10.13
CA ASN A 45 36.03 6.95 10.22
C ASN A 45 36.58 7.23 11.62
N ASN A 46 35.92 8.14 12.37
CA ASN A 46 36.26 8.49 13.74
C ASN A 46 35.53 7.66 14.80
N ALA A 47 34.82 6.59 14.41
CA ALA A 47 34.09 5.70 15.31
C ALA A 47 33.11 6.41 16.27
N VAL A 48 32.51 7.53 15.83
CA VAL A 48 31.57 8.35 16.63
C VAL A 48 30.25 7.62 16.92
N GLY A 49 29.99 6.46 16.29
CA GLY A 49 28.85 5.61 16.61
C GLY A 49 27.50 6.18 16.19
N VAL A 50 27.45 6.90 15.08
CA VAL A 50 26.18 7.42 14.52
C VAL A 50 25.39 6.25 13.92
N PRO A 51 24.13 5.98 14.36
CA PRO A 51 23.29 4.97 13.73
C PRO A 51 23.15 5.25 12.23
N SER A 52 23.08 4.19 11.42
CA SER A 52 22.71 4.38 10.02
C SER A 52 21.34 5.04 9.98
N LEU A 53 21.22 6.17 9.27
CA LEU A 53 19.97 6.88 9.00
C LEU A 53 19.09 6.07 8.03
N THR A 54 18.86 4.79 8.33
CA THR A 54 18.08 3.87 7.47
C THR A 54 16.58 4.01 7.68
N SER A 55 16.16 4.76 8.71
CA SER A 55 14.76 5.05 8.99
C SER A 55 14.57 6.52 9.35
N THR A 56 13.40 7.04 9.02
CA THR A 56 12.97 8.39 9.42
C THR A 56 12.31 8.37 10.80
N ASP A 57 12.00 9.55 11.32
CA ASP A 57 11.25 9.67 12.56
C ASP A 57 9.87 9.01 12.41
N TYR A 58 9.35 8.48 13.52
CA TYR A 58 8.09 7.73 13.55
C TYR A 58 6.86 8.65 13.50
N ILE A 59 6.78 9.46 12.44
CA ILE A 59 5.76 10.46 12.14
C ILE A 59 5.44 10.41 10.64
N ASN A 60 4.46 11.19 10.17
CA ASN A 60 4.11 11.24 8.76
C ASN A 60 5.25 11.81 7.91
N THR A 61 5.56 11.14 6.79
CA THR A 61 6.55 11.62 5.81
C THR A 61 6.11 12.92 5.12
N ILE A 62 4.80 13.11 4.90
CA ILE A 62 4.23 14.36 4.37
C ILE A 62 3.73 15.19 5.56
N PRO A 63 4.33 16.36 5.85
CA PRO A 63 3.90 17.22 6.94
C PRO A 63 2.64 18.02 6.56
N PRO A 64 1.87 18.53 7.54
CA PRO A 64 0.60 19.25 7.28
C PRO A 64 0.74 20.43 6.33
N GLU A 65 1.88 21.14 6.35
CA GLU A 65 2.11 22.31 5.47
C GLU A 65 2.33 21.92 4.00
N ARG A 66 2.56 20.63 3.73
CA ARG A 66 2.71 20.06 2.38
C ARG A 66 1.55 19.13 2.02
N GLU A 67 0.55 19.00 2.89
CA GLU A 67 -0.64 18.21 2.63
C GLU A 67 -1.53 18.93 1.60
N PRO A 68 -1.90 18.29 0.48
CA PRO A 68 -2.82 18.89 -0.48
C PRO A 68 -4.23 18.96 0.10
N GLU A 69 -5.05 19.88 -0.41
CA GLU A 69 -6.47 19.92 -0.09
C GLU A 69 -7.15 18.61 -0.52
N PHE A 70 -8.02 18.08 0.35
CA PHE A 70 -8.75 16.85 0.04
C PHE A 70 -9.81 17.13 -1.04
N PRO A 71 -9.79 16.42 -2.19
CA PRO A 71 -10.62 16.78 -3.35
C PRO A 71 -12.09 16.36 -3.22
N GLY A 72 -12.44 15.55 -2.23
CA GLY A 72 -13.79 14.98 -2.06
C GLY A 72 -14.60 15.60 -0.93
N ASP A 73 -15.85 15.13 -0.77
CA ASP A 73 -16.68 15.45 0.39
C ASP A 73 -16.45 14.39 1.48
N GLU A 74 -15.68 14.75 2.50
CA GLU A 74 -15.35 13.86 3.61
C GLU A 74 -16.58 13.31 4.33
N HIS A 75 -17.66 14.07 4.44
CA HIS A 75 -18.88 13.64 5.12
C HIS A 75 -19.60 12.55 4.33
N VAL A 76 -19.77 12.78 3.02
CA VAL A 76 -20.39 11.80 2.12
C VAL A 76 -19.53 10.54 2.01
N GLU A 77 -18.22 10.69 1.79
CA GLU A 77 -17.31 9.55 1.68
C GLU A 77 -17.24 8.73 2.97
N ARG A 78 -17.27 9.38 4.14
CA ARG A 78 -17.34 8.68 5.43
C ARG A 78 -18.64 7.87 5.57
N ARG A 79 -19.77 8.39 5.09
CA ARG A 79 -21.06 7.67 5.11
C ARG A 79 -21.05 6.46 4.19
N ILE A 80 -20.56 6.61 2.96
CA ILE A 80 -20.41 5.50 2.00
C ILE A 80 -19.53 4.41 2.61
N ARG A 81 -18.36 4.78 3.13
CA ARG A 81 -17.43 3.86 3.79
C ARG A 81 -18.06 3.14 4.99
N ALA A 82 -18.94 3.80 5.75
CA ALA A 82 -19.68 3.17 6.85
C ALA A 82 -20.66 2.10 6.34
N TYR A 83 -21.36 2.35 5.24
CA TYR A 83 -22.25 1.36 4.62
C TYR A 83 -21.47 0.14 4.09
N ILE A 84 -20.32 0.36 3.47
CA ILE A 84 -19.47 -0.73 2.97
C ILE A 84 -18.96 -1.59 4.13
N ARG A 85 -18.46 -0.96 5.21
CA ARG A 85 -18.04 -1.67 6.43
C ARG A 85 -19.18 -2.48 7.05
N TRP A 86 -20.38 -1.91 7.10
CA TRP A 86 -21.58 -2.59 7.62
C TRP A 86 -21.91 -3.82 6.78
N ASN A 87 -22.04 -3.65 5.46
CA ASN A 87 -22.39 -4.73 4.55
C ASN A 87 -21.34 -5.86 4.57
N ALA A 88 -20.05 -5.51 4.62
CA ALA A 88 -18.96 -6.48 4.71
C ALA A 88 -19.06 -7.31 6.01
N ALA A 89 -19.28 -6.66 7.15
CA ALA A 89 -19.45 -7.34 8.44
C ALA A 89 -20.70 -8.24 8.44
N VAL A 90 -21.85 -7.71 8.00
CA VAL A 90 -23.12 -8.46 7.95
C VAL A 90 -23.01 -9.68 7.05
N MET A 91 -22.40 -9.57 5.87
CA MET A 91 -22.20 -10.69 4.95
C MET A 91 -21.40 -11.82 5.62
N VAL A 92 -20.27 -11.50 6.26
CA VAL A 92 -19.47 -12.49 6.97
C VAL A 92 -20.22 -13.10 8.16
N THR A 93 -20.95 -12.29 8.93
CA THR A 93 -21.77 -12.76 10.06
C THR A 93 -22.89 -13.70 9.60
N ARG A 94 -23.60 -13.37 8.52
CA ARG A 94 -24.65 -14.22 7.94
C ARG A 94 -24.10 -15.56 7.46
N ALA A 95 -22.87 -15.58 6.95
CA ALA A 95 -22.19 -16.80 6.55
C ALA A 95 -21.81 -17.72 7.74
N GLN A 96 -21.87 -17.22 8.99
CA GLN A 96 -21.67 -18.04 10.20
C GLN A 96 -22.95 -18.65 10.78
N ARG A 97 -24.12 -18.46 10.13
CA ARG A 97 -25.38 -19.01 10.62
C ARG A 97 -25.34 -20.56 10.70
N PRO A 98 -26.12 -21.18 11.61
CA PRO A 98 -26.23 -22.63 11.68
C PRO A 98 -26.53 -23.26 10.31
N GLY A 99 -25.77 -24.30 9.95
CA GLY A 99 -25.89 -24.98 8.65
C GLY A 99 -25.01 -24.45 7.52
N VAL A 100 -24.32 -23.31 7.71
CA VAL A 100 -23.36 -22.77 6.72
C VAL A 100 -21.93 -22.79 7.27
N GLY A 101 -21.59 -21.93 8.24
CA GLY A 101 -20.32 -22.00 8.99
C GLY A 101 -19.03 -21.94 8.16
N VAL A 102 -18.99 -21.12 7.10
CA VAL A 102 -17.91 -21.10 6.09
C VAL A 102 -16.74 -20.13 6.40
N GLY A 103 -16.74 -19.52 7.59
CA GLY A 103 -15.72 -18.56 8.00
C GLY A 103 -15.76 -17.23 7.21
N GLY A 104 -14.72 -16.41 7.36
CA GLY A 104 -14.58 -15.10 6.73
C GLY A 104 -13.89 -14.09 7.65
N HIS A 105 -13.31 -13.04 7.08
CA HIS A 105 -12.54 -12.04 7.83
C HIS A 105 -13.24 -10.69 7.83
N ILE A 106 -13.38 -10.08 9.02
CA ILE A 106 -13.96 -8.73 9.17
C ILE A 106 -12.85 -7.69 9.41
N ALA A 107 -11.87 -8.03 10.25
CA ALA A 107 -10.85 -7.09 10.74
C ALA A 107 -9.92 -6.59 9.63
N THR A 108 -9.55 -7.45 8.67
CA THR A 108 -8.61 -7.09 7.59
C THR A 108 -9.12 -5.93 6.76
N TYR A 109 -10.33 -6.06 6.17
CA TYR A 109 -10.90 -4.94 5.42
C TYR A 109 -11.20 -3.74 6.33
N ALA A 110 -11.64 -3.97 7.57
CA ALA A 110 -11.92 -2.87 8.49
C ALA A 110 -10.67 -2.00 8.79
N SER A 111 -9.48 -2.58 8.88
CA SER A 111 -8.25 -1.78 9.04
C SER A 111 -7.86 -1.02 7.77
N ALA A 112 -8.07 -1.61 6.59
CA ALA A 112 -7.69 -1.01 5.31
C ALA A 112 -8.78 -0.19 4.60
N ALA A 113 -10.03 -0.14 5.08
CA ALA A 113 -11.14 0.37 4.28
C ALA A 113 -10.93 1.82 3.82
N SER A 114 -10.37 2.69 4.65
CA SER A 114 -10.10 4.08 4.24
C SER A 114 -9.11 4.16 3.08
N LEU A 115 -8.09 3.28 3.05
CA LEU A 115 -7.10 3.22 1.97
C LEU A 115 -7.75 2.78 0.66
N TYR A 116 -8.59 1.74 0.71
CA TYR A 116 -9.35 1.29 -0.45
C TYR A 116 -10.33 2.35 -0.94
N GLU A 117 -11.11 2.98 -0.06
CA GLU A 117 -12.14 3.94 -0.46
C GLU A 117 -11.54 5.22 -1.05
N VAL A 118 -10.41 5.72 -0.51
CA VAL A 118 -9.67 6.82 -1.14
C VAL A 118 -9.18 6.40 -2.53
N GLY A 119 -8.65 5.18 -2.65
CA GLY A 119 -8.26 4.60 -3.93
C GLY A 119 -9.41 4.58 -4.95
N PHE A 120 -10.57 4.05 -4.56
CA PHE A 120 -11.74 3.96 -5.44
C PHE A 120 -12.33 5.31 -5.82
N ASN A 121 -12.35 6.29 -4.92
CA ASN A 121 -12.95 7.59 -5.20
C ASN A 121 -12.02 8.49 -6.04
N HIS A 122 -10.70 8.38 -5.87
CA HIS A 122 -9.77 9.40 -6.37
C HIS A 122 -8.62 8.89 -7.23
N PHE A 123 -8.34 7.58 -7.27
CA PHE A 123 -7.13 7.05 -7.92
C PHE A 123 -7.38 5.96 -8.95
N PHE A 124 -8.18 4.94 -8.61
CA PHE A 124 -8.31 3.71 -9.39
C PHE A 124 -9.05 3.95 -10.70
N ARG A 125 -8.42 3.51 -11.79
CA ARG A 125 -8.98 3.60 -13.15
C ARG A 125 -9.52 2.25 -13.61
N GLY A 126 -10.81 2.20 -13.93
CA GLY A 126 -11.44 1.01 -14.52
C GLY A 126 -11.03 0.78 -15.97
N LYS A 127 -11.28 -0.44 -16.48
CA LYS A 127 -11.08 -0.81 -17.89
C LYS A 127 -12.29 -0.38 -18.74
N GLY A 128 -12.04 0.13 -19.95
CA GLY A 128 -12.99 0.17 -21.06
C GLY A 128 -14.26 1.02 -20.86
N GLY A 129 -14.28 2.06 -20.03
CA GLY A 129 -15.53 2.75 -19.64
C GLY A 129 -15.59 4.28 -19.86
N ASP A 130 -16.79 4.83 -19.61
CA ASP A 130 -17.20 6.25 -19.72
C ASP A 130 -16.67 7.17 -18.59
N GLY A 131 -15.81 6.64 -17.72
CA GLY A 131 -15.09 7.43 -16.70
C GLY A 131 -13.92 8.20 -17.31
N PRO A 132 -13.07 8.89 -16.51
CA PRO A 132 -11.92 9.63 -17.04
C PRO A 132 -10.91 8.78 -17.83
N GLY A 133 -11.09 7.45 -17.89
CA GLY A 133 -10.23 6.51 -18.58
C GLY A 133 -8.79 6.60 -18.10
N VAL A 134 -7.89 5.96 -18.84
CA VAL A 134 -6.46 6.25 -18.76
C VAL A 134 -6.17 7.41 -19.73
N PRO A 135 -5.86 8.64 -19.27
CA PRO A 135 -5.60 9.75 -20.18
C PRO A 135 -4.38 9.44 -21.04
N GLY A 136 -4.57 9.38 -22.36
CA GLY A 136 -3.48 9.16 -23.31
C GLY A 136 -2.91 7.74 -23.36
N GLY A 137 -3.63 6.73 -22.85
CA GLY A 137 -3.25 5.30 -22.95
C GLY A 137 -4.36 4.43 -23.55
N ASP A 138 -4.11 3.12 -23.65
CA ASP A 138 -5.12 2.15 -24.07
C ASP A 138 -6.27 2.12 -23.03
N PRO A 139 -7.51 2.46 -23.42
CA PRO A 139 -8.65 2.47 -22.51
C PRO A 139 -8.92 1.11 -21.85
N GLN A 140 -8.48 0.01 -22.46
CA GLN A 140 -8.66 -1.33 -21.92
C GLN A 140 -7.59 -1.74 -20.90
N ALA A 141 -6.49 -0.98 -20.78
CA ALA A 141 -5.41 -1.34 -19.89
C ALA A 141 -5.79 -1.16 -18.41
N GLY A 142 -6.48 -0.05 -18.07
CA GLY A 142 -6.92 0.29 -16.71
C GLY A 142 -5.80 0.26 -15.67
N ASP A 143 -6.16 0.37 -14.39
CA ASP A 143 -5.24 0.04 -13.29
C ASP A 143 -5.39 -1.45 -12.91
N GLN A 144 -4.27 -2.08 -12.54
CA GLN A 144 -4.26 -3.46 -12.03
C GLN A 144 -4.13 -3.45 -10.51
N ILE A 145 -5.16 -3.91 -9.80
CA ILE A 145 -5.22 -3.82 -8.34
C ILE A 145 -5.14 -5.21 -7.71
N PHE A 146 -4.03 -5.49 -7.04
CA PHE A 146 -3.80 -6.70 -6.26
C PHE A 146 -4.43 -6.49 -4.88
N ILE A 147 -5.74 -6.75 -4.80
CA ILE A 147 -6.53 -6.67 -3.56
C ILE A 147 -6.02 -7.72 -2.57
N GLN A 148 -5.81 -7.33 -1.31
CA GLN A 148 -5.48 -8.29 -0.25
C GLN A 148 -6.59 -9.33 -0.12
N GLY A 149 -6.28 -10.62 -0.24
CA GLY A 149 -7.32 -11.66 -0.40
C GLY A 149 -8.37 -11.65 0.72
N HIS A 150 -7.92 -11.49 1.97
CA HIS A 150 -8.79 -11.48 3.16
C HIS A 150 -9.64 -10.19 3.27
N GLY A 151 -9.36 -9.19 2.43
CA GLY A 151 -10.16 -7.99 2.25
C GLY A 151 -11.34 -8.14 1.29
N SER A 152 -11.52 -9.30 0.65
CA SER A 152 -12.59 -9.58 -0.32
C SER A 152 -14.00 -9.17 0.16
N PRO A 153 -14.39 -9.31 1.45
CA PRO A 153 -15.73 -8.94 1.87
C PRO A 153 -16.07 -7.46 1.67
N GLY A 154 -15.08 -6.57 1.80
CA GLY A 154 -15.26 -5.14 1.56
C GLY A 154 -15.47 -4.80 0.09
N ILE A 155 -14.75 -5.49 -0.81
CA ILE A 155 -14.90 -5.29 -2.25
C ILE A 155 -16.27 -5.76 -2.73
N TYR A 156 -16.78 -6.89 -2.23
CA TYR A 156 -18.14 -7.33 -2.50
C TYR A 156 -19.19 -6.36 -1.94
N ALA A 157 -18.97 -5.86 -0.71
CA ALA A 157 -19.86 -4.88 -0.10
C ALA A 157 -19.93 -3.57 -0.90
N ARG A 158 -18.81 -3.11 -1.45
CA ARG A 158 -18.77 -1.96 -2.36
C ARG A 158 -19.48 -2.27 -3.68
N ALA A 159 -19.17 -3.40 -4.30
CA ALA A 159 -19.80 -3.83 -5.55
C ALA A 159 -21.33 -3.97 -5.43
N TYR A 160 -21.82 -4.39 -4.25
CA TYR A 160 -23.24 -4.39 -3.92
C TYR A 160 -23.85 -2.99 -3.87
N LEU A 161 -23.18 -2.02 -3.23
CA LEU A 161 -23.64 -0.62 -3.23
C LEU A 161 -23.60 0.03 -4.61
N GLU A 162 -22.68 -0.41 -5.47
CA GLU A 162 -22.61 -0.01 -6.89
C GLU A 162 -23.67 -0.71 -7.76
N GLY A 163 -24.49 -1.62 -7.20
CA GLY A 163 -25.50 -2.37 -7.93
C GLY A 163 -24.95 -3.48 -8.83
N ARG A 164 -23.66 -3.84 -8.69
CA ARG A 164 -23.01 -4.91 -9.47
C ARG A 164 -23.23 -6.30 -8.89
N LEU A 165 -23.59 -6.39 -7.61
CA LEU A 165 -23.94 -7.63 -6.92
C LEU A 165 -25.30 -7.49 -6.26
N THR A 166 -26.03 -8.60 -6.19
CA THR A 166 -27.35 -8.70 -5.55
C THR A 166 -27.24 -9.15 -4.10
N THR A 167 -28.30 -8.91 -3.31
CA THR A 167 -28.38 -9.43 -1.94
C THR A 167 -28.27 -10.95 -1.89
N ASP A 168 -28.89 -11.66 -2.84
CA ASP A 168 -28.85 -13.12 -2.90
C ASP A 168 -27.42 -13.64 -3.08
N GLN A 169 -26.62 -13.01 -3.94
CA GLN A 169 -25.20 -13.34 -4.09
C GLN A 169 -24.41 -13.11 -2.80
N LEU A 170 -24.66 -12.00 -2.09
CA LEU A 170 -24.02 -11.73 -0.80
C LEU A 170 -24.38 -12.80 0.25
N ASP A 171 -25.62 -13.29 0.27
CA ASP A 171 -26.07 -14.34 1.17
C ASP A 171 -25.51 -15.75 0.82
N LEU A 172 -24.90 -15.88 -0.37
CA LEU A 172 -24.18 -17.05 -0.86
C LEU A 172 -22.66 -16.95 -0.74
N PHE A 173 -22.13 -15.94 -0.02
CA PHE A 173 -20.69 -15.81 0.22
C PHE A 173 -20.06 -17.13 0.73
N ARG A 174 -18.99 -17.58 0.06
CA ARG A 174 -18.25 -18.84 0.30
C ARG A 174 -19.04 -20.14 0.13
N GLN A 175 -20.21 -20.11 -0.48
CA GLN A 175 -21.03 -21.30 -0.74
C GLN A 175 -20.93 -21.74 -2.21
N GLU A 176 -19.70 -21.86 -2.72
CA GLU A 176 -19.34 -22.01 -4.15
C GLU A 176 -19.89 -23.27 -4.84
N GLY A 177 -20.48 -24.20 -4.07
CA GLY A 177 -21.28 -25.30 -4.63
C GLY A 177 -22.65 -24.87 -5.16
N GLN A 178 -23.07 -23.63 -4.90
CA GLN A 178 -24.30 -23.04 -5.41
C GLN A 178 -23.98 -22.12 -6.59
N PRO A 179 -24.86 -22.04 -7.61
CA PRO A 179 -24.78 -21.03 -8.65
C PRO A 179 -24.71 -19.62 -8.04
N ASP A 180 -23.96 -18.72 -8.68
CA ASP A 180 -23.83 -17.31 -8.32
C ASP A 180 -23.21 -17.00 -6.95
N ALA A 181 -22.68 -18.01 -6.27
CA ALA A 181 -21.98 -17.83 -4.99
C ALA A 181 -20.68 -17.02 -5.15
N LEU A 182 -20.42 -16.15 -4.18
CA LEU A 182 -19.21 -15.34 -4.16
C LEU A 182 -18.03 -16.15 -3.62
N ALA A 183 -16.93 -16.17 -4.37
CA ALA A 183 -15.70 -16.85 -3.98
C ALA A 183 -15.15 -16.29 -2.66
N SER A 184 -14.48 -17.15 -1.90
CA SER A 184 -13.83 -16.75 -0.62
C SER A 184 -12.83 -15.60 -0.77
N TYR A 185 -12.06 -15.61 -1.86
CA TYR A 185 -10.95 -14.70 -2.14
C TYR A 185 -10.90 -14.39 -3.65
N PRO A 186 -9.97 -13.52 -4.11
CA PRO A 186 -9.78 -13.26 -5.53
C PRO A 186 -9.40 -14.51 -6.32
N HIS A 187 -10.41 -15.14 -6.93
CA HIS A 187 -10.26 -16.35 -7.73
C HIS A 187 -10.86 -16.14 -9.11
N PRO A 188 -10.07 -15.68 -10.10
CA PRO A 188 -10.55 -15.45 -11.47
C PRO A 188 -11.15 -16.71 -12.10
N ARG A 189 -10.66 -17.90 -11.74
CA ARG A 189 -11.23 -19.17 -12.24
C ARG A 189 -12.68 -19.40 -11.79
N LEU A 190 -13.03 -18.91 -10.60
CA LEU A 190 -14.35 -19.08 -9.99
C LEU A 190 -15.28 -17.90 -10.31
N MET A 191 -14.71 -16.69 -10.46
CA MET A 191 -15.45 -15.48 -10.84
C MET A 191 -14.69 -14.71 -11.95
N PRO A 192 -14.74 -15.19 -13.20
CA PRO A 192 -13.91 -14.68 -14.30
C PRO A 192 -14.25 -13.24 -14.72
N GLU A 193 -15.48 -12.80 -14.47
CA GLU A 193 -15.95 -11.44 -14.81
C GLU A 193 -15.84 -10.46 -13.62
N PHE A 194 -15.16 -10.87 -12.53
CA PHE A 194 -15.04 -10.04 -11.32
C PHE A 194 -13.61 -9.94 -10.79
N TRP A 195 -12.93 -11.07 -10.60
CA TRP A 195 -11.58 -11.10 -10.04
C TRP A 195 -10.52 -11.22 -11.12
N GLU A 196 -9.40 -10.55 -10.93
CA GLU A 196 -8.29 -10.51 -11.91
C GLU A 196 -7.02 -11.18 -11.40
N PHE A 197 -6.63 -10.89 -10.14
CA PHE A 197 -5.34 -11.32 -9.58
C PHE A 197 -5.55 -12.14 -8.31
N PRO A 198 -5.08 -13.41 -8.26
CA PRO A 198 -5.12 -14.22 -7.05
C PRO A 198 -4.02 -13.81 -6.06
N THR A 199 -4.41 -13.48 -4.83
CA THR A 199 -3.54 -12.84 -3.82
C THR A 199 -3.61 -13.48 -2.44
N VAL A 200 -4.49 -14.45 -2.20
CA VAL A 200 -4.68 -15.00 -0.84
C VAL A 200 -3.49 -15.84 -0.36
N SER A 201 -2.75 -16.45 -1.28
CA SER A 201 -1.45 -17.03 -0.97
C SER A 201 -0.46 -15.88 -0.81
N MET A 202 -0.14 -15.57 0.45
CA MET A 202 0.67 -14.40 0.83
C MET A 202 2.03 -14.42 0.13
N GLY A 203 2.58 -13.22 -0.12
CA GLY A 203 3.87 -13.04 -0.81
C GLY A 203 3.79 -13.14 -2.33
N LEU A 204 2.91 -13.99 -2.89
CA LEU A 204 2.75 -14.11 -4.34
C LEU A 204 2.16 -12.84 -4.97
N GLY A 205 1.23 -12.17 -4.28
CA GLY A 205 0.67 -10.89 -4.74
C GLY A 205 1.74 -9.81 -4.87
N ALA A 206 2.64 -9.73 -3.88
CA ALA A 206 3.75 -8.79 -3.86
C ALA A 206 4.70 -9.00 -5.05
N ILE A 207 5.32 -10.18 -5.18
CA ILE A 207 6.24 -10.44 -6.29
C ILE A 207 5.57 -10.30 -7.66
N ASN A 208 4.34 -10.79 -7.82
CA ASN A 208 3.62 -10.71 -9.09
C ASN A 208 3.32 -9.26 -9.48
N SER A 209 3.01 -8.38 -8.52
CA SER A 209 2.76 -6.97 -8.81
C SER A 209 3.99 -6.26 -9.39
N ILE A 210 5.21 -6.59 -8.93
CA ILE A 210 6.46 -6.08 -9.50
C ILE A 210 6.60 -6.51 -10.95
N TYR A 211 6.42 -7.82 -11.22
CA TYR A 211 6.56 -8.33 -12.57
C TYR A 211 5.42 -7.88 -13.50
N GLN A 212 4.22 -7.63 -12.96
CA GLN A 212 3.11 -7.02 -13.72
C GLN A 212 3.45 -5.59 -14.14
N ALA A 213 3.97 -4.76 -13.21
CA ALA A 213 4.38 -3.39 -13.51
C ALA A 213 5.50 -3.34 -14.56
N ARG A 214 6.47 -4.25 -14.42
CA ARG A 214 7.53 -4.46 -15.42
C ARG A 214 6.96 -4.92 -16.77
N PHE A 215 5.99 -5.82 -16.77
CA PHE A 215 5.38 -6.31 -18.00
C PHE A 215 4.60 -5.21 -18.72
N ASN A 216 3.93 -4.31 -17.99
CA ASN A 216 3.31 -3.13 -18.58
C ASN A 216 4.35 -2.27 -19.31
N ARG A 217 5.50 -1.99 -18.68
CA ARG A 217 6.60 -1.26 -19.32
C ARG A 217 7.14 -1.98 -20.55
N TYR A 218 7.27 -3.31 -20.49
CA TYR A 218 7.64 -4.11 -21.65
C TYR A 218 6.64 -3.96 -22.81
N LEU A 219 5.33 -4.05 -22.56
CA LEU A 219 4.30 -3.90 -23.59
C LEU A 219 4.35 -2.52 -24.24
N GLN A 220 4.52 -1.47 -23.44
CA GLN A 220 4.65 -0.09 -23.90
C GLN A 220 5.91 0.09 -24.76
N HIS A 221 7.08 -0.32 -24.26
CA HIS A 221 8.36 -0.18 -24.97
C HIS A 221 8.41 -0.98 -26.28
N ARG A 222 7.64 -2.08 -26.36
CA ARG A 222 7.52 -2.90 -27.56
C ARG A 222 6.45 -2.42 -28.53
N GLY A 223 5.70 -1.36 -28.19
CA GLY A 223 4.62 -0.84 -29.02
C GLY A 223 3.45 -1.81 -29.20
N ILE A 224 3.22 -2.71 -28.23
CA ILE A 224 2.16 -3.72 -28.30
C ILE A 224 0.83 -3.12 -27.81
N THR A 225 0.84 -2.42 -26.68
CA THR A 225 -0.27 -1.63 -26.17
C THR A 225 0.28 -0.46 -25.34
N ASP A 226 -0.44 0.66 -25.32
CA ASP A 226 -0.04 1.84 -24.58
C ASP A 226 -0.51 1.74 -23.11
N THR A 227 0.37 1.22 -22.26
CA THR A 227 0.13 1.12 -20.80
C THR A 227 0.64 2.33 -20.03
N SER A 228 1.00 3.44 -20.70
CA SER A 228 1.71 4.57 -20.09
C SER A 228 0.98 5.20 -18.91
N GLY A 229 -0.35 5.21 -18.92
CA GLY A 229 -1.18 5.72 -17.82
C GLY A 229 -1.79 4.64 -16.93
N SER A 230 -1.46 3.36 -17.14
CA SER A 230 -1.86 2.26 -16.25
C SER A 230 -0.94 2.19 -15.04
N ARG A 231 -1.52 1.99 -13.85
CA ARG A 231 -0.78 1.69 -12.63
C ARG A 231 -1.06 0.30 -12.09
N VAL A 232 -0.07 -0.23 -11.38
CA VAL A 232 -0.20 -1.44 -10.56
C VAL A 232 -0.24 -1.03 -9.09
N TRP A 233 -1.29 -1.44 -8.40
CA TRP A 233 -1.49 -1.19 -6.97
C TRP A 233 -1.47 -2.52 -6.22
N ALA A 234 -0.60 -2.67 -5.22
CA ALA A 234 -0.55 -3.88 -4.41
C ALA A 234 -0.92 -3.58 -2.96
N PHE A 235 -1.99 -4.21 -2.47
CA PHE A 235 -2.41 -4.13 -1.08
C PHE A 235 -1.88 -5.33 -0.31
N LEU A 236 -1.01 -5.08 0.65
CA LEU A 236 -0.26 -6.09 1.39
C LEU A 236 -0.50 -5.93 2.90
N GLY A 237 -0.35 -7.02 3.64
CA GLY A 237 -0.30 -6.96 5.11
C GLY A 237 1.14 -6.83 5.60
N ASP A 238 1.37 -6.12 6.70
CA ASP A 238 2.69 -6.11 7.36
C ASP A 238 3.15 -7.51 7.80
N GLY A 239 2.23 -8.37 8.25
CA GLY A 239 2.53 -9.79 8.53
C GLY A 239 2.82 -10.62 7.27
N GLU A 240 2.27 -10.26 6.10
CA GLU A 240 2.57 -10.89 4.81
C GLU A 240 3.99 -10.55 4.33
N MET A 241 4.57 -9.45 4.81
CA MET A 241 5.94 -9.06 4.46
C MET A 241 7.02 -9.99 5.05
N ASP A 242 6.65 -10.93 5.93
CA ASP A 242 7.57 -11.98 6.40
C ASP A 242 7.81 -13.07 5.32
N GLU A 243 6.98 -13.15 4.27
CA GLU A 243 7.18 -14.10 3.18
C GLU A 243 8.41 -13.72 2.33
N PRO A 244 9.33 -14.65 2.02
CA PRO A 244 10.51 -14.37 1.21
C PRO A 244 10.19 -13.72 -0.14
N GLU A 245 9.07 -14.11 -0.76
CA GLU A 245 8.59 -13.58 -2.03
C GLU A 245 8.19 -12.11 -1.92
N ALA A 246 7.71 -11.66 -0.76
CA ALA A 246 7.28 -10.28 -0.55
C ALA A 246 8.45 -9.28 -0.57
N LEU A 247 9.62 -9.68 -0.08
CA LEU A 247 10.79 -8.78 -0.01
C LEU A 247 11.89 -9.12 -1.03
N GLY A 248 11.95 -10.38 -1.49
CA GLY A 248 13.06 -10.91 -2.29
C GLY A 248 13.27 -10.25 -3.65
N ALA A 249 12.26 -9.56 -4.19
CA ALA A 249 12.30 -8.93 -5.50
C ALA A 249 12.26 -7.39 -5.48
N LEU A 250 12.33 -6.73 -4.31
CA LEU A 250 12.25 -5.27 -4.21
C LEU A 250 13.25 -4.56 -5.14
N GLY A 251 14.49 -5.04 -5.20
CA GLY A 251 15.53 -4.45 -6.05
C GLY A 251 15.26 -4.54 -7.56
N VAL A 252 14.32 -5.38 -8.01
CA VAL A 252 13.88 -5.39 -9.42
C VAL A 252 13.12 -4.10 -9.75
N ALA A 253 12.23 -3.65 -8.86
CA ALA A 253 11.43 -2.45 -9.10
C ALA A 253 12.29 -1.20 -9.25
N ALA A 254 13.31 -1.06 -8.40
CA ALA A 254 14.26 0.06 -8.50
C ALA A 254 15.14 -0.01 -9.75
N ARG A 255 15.70 -1.19 -10.09
CA ARG A 255 16.56 -1.35 -11.28
C ARG A 255 15.84 -1.08 -12.59
N GLU A 256 14.55 -1.38 -12.64
CA GLU A 256 13.70 -1.21 -13.83
C GLU A 256 12.90 0.09 -13.77
N GLU A 257 13.14 0.95 -12.77
CA GLU A 257 12.50 2.26 -12.56
C GLU A 257 10.96 2.19 -12.64
N LEU A 258 10.35 1.24 -11.92
CA LEU A 258 8.91 0.96 -11.98
C LEU A 258 8.07 2.00 -11.20
N ASP A 259 8.06 3.24 -11.67
CA ASP A 259 7.21 4.35 -11.21
C ASP A 259 5.70 4.16 -11.49
N ASN A 260 5.32 3.08 -12.20
CA ASN A 260 3.95 2.63 -12.38
C ASN A 260 3.49 1.63 -11.32
N LEU A 261 4.32 1.31 -10.32
CA LEU A 261 3.99 0.42 -9.19
C LEU A 261 3.79 1.23 -7.91
N THR A 262 2.78 0.89 -7.13
CA THR A 262 2.60 1.41 -5.77
C THR A 262 2.19 0.30 -4.83
N TRP A 263 2.93 0.14 -3.75
CA TRP A 263 2.60 -0.79 -2.68
C TRP A 263 1.96 -0.04 -1.50
N ILE A 264 0.83 -0.55 -1.04
CA ILE A 264 0.12 -0.10 0.16
C ILE A 264 0.22 -1.23 1.18
N VAL A 265 1.14 -1.08 2.14
CA VAL A 265 1.28 -2.03 3.24
C VAL A 265 0.42 -1.58 4.42
N ASN A 266 -0.60 -2.37 4.75
CA ASN A 266 -1.48 -2.14 5.89
C ASN A 266 -0.78 -2.56 7.19
N CYS A 267 -0.07 -1.63 7.81
CA CYS A 267 0.66 -1.82 9.06
C CYS A 267 -0.26 -1.70 10.29
N ASN A 268 -1.13 -2.69 10.50
CA ASN A 268 -1.95 -2.77 11.71
C ASN A 268 -1.18 -3.37 12.92
N LEU A 269 0.10 -3.69 12.72
CA LEU A 269 1.08 -4.21 13.68
C LEU A 269 0.83 -5.66 14.11
N GLN A 270 -0.13 -6.34 13.49
CA GLN A 270 -0.63 -7.65 13.88
C GLN A 270 -0.68 -8.64 12.71
N ARG A 271 -0.44 -9.91 13.04
CA ARG A 271 -0.78 -11.09 12.24
C ARG A 271 -1.84 -11.90 12.99
N LEU A 272 -2.26 -13.03 12.42
CA LEU A 272 -3.36 -13.83 12.95
C LEU A 272 -3.19 -14.20 14.44
N ASP A 273 -1.98 -14.60 14.84
CA ASP A 273 -1.70 -15.12 16.18
C ASP A 273 -0.96 -14.12 17.11
N GLY A 274 -0.89 -12.83 16.75
CA GLY A 274 -0.25 -11.80 17.59
C GLY A 274 0.48 -10.71 16.83
N PRO A 275 1.33 -9.90 17.48
CA PRO A 275 2.06 -8.83 16.82
C PRO A 275 3.11 -9.35 15.83
N VAL A 276 3.36 -8.62 14.75
CA VAL A 276 4.40 -8.96 13.75
C VAL A 276 5.80 -8.83 14.36
N ARG A 277 6.04 -7.72 15.08
CA ARG A 277 7.28 -7.44 15.82
C ARG A 277 6.95 -6.88 17.20
N GLY A 278 6.69 -7.74 18.19
CA GLY A 278 6.29 -7.30 19.53
C GLY A 278 7.34 -6.46 20.28
N ASN A 279 8.63 -6.74 20.05
CA ASN A 279 9.75 -6.02 20.68
C ASN A 279 10.47 -5.07 19.71
N GLY A 280 9.88 -4.82 18.54
CA GLY A 280 10.49 -4.03 17.47
C GLY A 280 9.47 -3.10 16.82
N LYS A 281 9.84 -2.54 15.66
CA LYS A 281 8.99 -1.61 14.91
C LYS A 281 8.95 -2.02 13.45
N ILE A 282 7.93 -2.80 13.08
CA ILE A 282 7.78 -3.34 11.72
C ILE A 282 7.80 -2.25 10.65
N ILE A 283 7.22 -1.08 10.90
CA ILE A 283 7.21 0.02 9.93
C ILE A 283 8.63 0.54 9.64
N GLN A 284 9.49 0.71 10.66
CA GLN A 284 10.87 1.17 10.46
C GLN A 284 11.77 0.07 9.85
N GLU A 285 11.47 -1.21 10.14
CA GLU A 285 12.11 -2.35 9.49
C GLU A 285 11.79 -2.36 7.98
N LEU A 286 10.51 -2.26 7.63
CA LEU A 286 10.07 -2.16 6.24
C LEU A 286 10.65 -0.93 5.55
N GLU A 287 10.57 0.25 6.16
CA GLU A 287 11.19 1.47 5.60
C GLU A 287 12.66 1.24 5.26
N SER A 288 13.42 0.63 6.17
CA SER A 288 14.85 0.35 5.95
C SER A 288 15.08 -0.61 4.78
N TYR A 289 14.25 -1.65 4.62
CA TYR A 289 14.34 -2.57 3.48
C TYR A 289 14.00 -1.89 2.15
N PHE A 290 12.93 -1.12 2.11
CA PHE A 290 12.48 -0.44 0.88
C PHE A 290 13.47 0.63 0.44
N LEU A 291 13.91 1.50 1.35
CA LEU A 291 14.93 2.50 1.07
C LEU A 291 16.26 1.86 0.66
N GLY A 292 16.66 0.77 1.34
CA GLY A 292 17.85 0.00 0.98
C GLY A 292 17.77 -0.65 -0.40
N ALA A 293 16.55 -0.97 -0.86
CA ALA A 293 16.29 -1.52 -2.19
C ALA A 293 16.12 -0.46 -3.28
N GLY A 294 16.10 0.83 -2.94
CA GLY A 294 15.97 1.94 -3.87
C GLY A 294 14.53 2.34 -4.24
N TRP A 295 13.57 2.04 -3.36
CA TRP A 295 12.18 2.51 -3.46
C TRP A 295 12.02 3.95 -2.97
#